data_AF-A0A1I7AG28-F1
#
_entry.id   AF-A0A1I7AG28-F1
#
_cell.length_a   1.000
_cell.length_b   1.000
_cell.length_c   1.000
_cell.angle_alpha   90.00
_cell.angle_beta   90.00
_cell.angle_gamma   90.00
#
_symmetry.space_group_name_H-M   'P 1'
#
loop_
_entity.id
_entity.type
_entity.pdbx_description
1 polymer ?
#
loop_
_entity_poly.entity_id
_entity_poly.type
_entity_poly.pdbx_seq_one_letter_code
_entity_poly.pdbx_strand_id
1 'polypeptide(L)'
;MGVDRKEFEGTRMRRRNIALTASAGVAAGALGLTSMTLPAGAQSPQLPQVSADELVASVMESDPPALAGRITVHNELGLPALPGAGEAGELLSGGDKSMRVWYDGQQRQRISMSNGSDETTVVDDGNTVWKWDSAERTVVKYSHGDSSRGESGTERPDAGTPADPSELTQPSEIAQRLVGKLRETSTVQVDGTASVAGRNAYELVLTPKPNERTKLREVRIAVGAENRIPLRVEVNTNGSSDPALRAGFSELSTGEQDAELFQFTPPENAKVRTPEKPEERSSVPSREEDPDSGDGNRLRTEGTGWDTVVLSRLPENAMRSSAGDGEQSGAGAAESGETGVRAMAERMGSPVSGSWGHGWVINTSVGSAILTSDGRVVAGAVPQQVLIEALRDA
;
A
#
# COMPACT_ATOMS: atom_id res chain seq x y z
N MET A 1 30.81 12.59 55.72
CA MET A 1 30.07 11.62 54.89
C MET A 1 28.63 12.14 54.80
N GLY A 2 28.04 12.47 53.65
CA GLY A 2 28.59 12.46 52.28
C GLY A 2 28.38 11.15 51.54
N VAL A 3 27.38 11.13 50.64
CA VAL A 3 27.31 10.45 49.33
C VAL A 3 26.38 11.29 48.46
N ASP A 4 26.76 11.54 47.20
CA ASP A 4 25.97 12.31 46.22
C ASP A 4 24.66 11.62 45.82
N ARG A 5 23.58 12.41 45.70
CA ARG A 5 22.37 12.02 44.96
C ARG A 5 22.56 12.40 43.50
N LYS A 6 23.34 11.60 42.75
CA LYS A 6 23.50 11.78 41.30
C LYS A 6 22.15 11.68 40.58
N GLU A 7 22.02 12.46 39.51
CA GLU A 7 20.94 12.31 38.55
C GLU A 7 20.97 10.92 37.91
N PHE A 8 19.79 10.31 37.80
CA PHE A 8 19.48 9.40 36.71
C PHE A 8 18.61 10.18 35.71
N GLU A 9 19.26 10.85 34.77
CA GLU A 9 18.60 11.23 33.52
C GLU A 9 18.23 9.94 32.78
N GLY A 10 17.00 9.47 33.01
CA GLY A 10 16.43 8.38 32.26
C GLY A 10 16.20 8.83 30.82
N THR A 11 17.17 8.58 29.94
CA THR A 11 17.10 8.91 28.51
C THR A 11 15.89 8.24 27.86
N ARG A 12 14.76 8.95 27.84
CA ARG A 12 13.56 8.54 27.12
C ARG A 12 13.90 8.50 25.63
N MET A 13 14.19 7.31 25.11
CA MET A 13 14.24 7.10 23.67
C MET A 13 12.91 7.53 23.08
N ARG A 14 12.93 8.65 22.34
CA ARG A 14 11.76 9.14 21.62
C ARG A 14 11.46 8.10 20.55
N ARG A 15 10.32 7.43 20.64
CA ARG A 15 9.80 6.59 19.55
C ARG A 15 9.60 7.48 18.32
N ARG A 16 10.60 7.52 17.44
CA ARG A 16 10.47 8.09 16.09
C ARG A 16 9.66 7.09 15.29
N ASN A 17 8.39 7.39 15.08
CA ASN A 17 7.55 6.66 14.16
C ASN A 17 8.03 6.97 12.74
N ILE A 18 9.04 6.24 12.24
CA ILE A 18 9.34 6.22 10.80
C ILE A 18 8.15 5.52 10.14
N ALA A 19 7.16 6.32 9.75
CA ALA A 19 6.01 5.87 9.00
C ALA A 19 6.46 5.59 7.56
N LEU A 20 7.11 4.43 7.38
CA LEU A 20 7.29 3.78 6.09
C LEU A 20 5.92 3.34 5.57
N THR A 21 5.14 4.30 5.08
CA THR A 21 3.80 4.12 4.49
C THR A 21 3.91 3.52 3.09
N ALA A 22 4.70 2.45 2.97
CA ALA A 22 4.64 1.48 1.90
C ALA A 22 3.53 0.46 2.25
N SER A 23 2.30 0.95 2.43
CA SER A 23 1.11 0.13 2.73
C SER A 23 0.60 -0.60 1.49
N ALA A 24 1.50 -1.30 0.80
CA ALA A 24 1.21 -2.25 -0.27
C ALA A 24 0.90 -3.61 0.38
N GLY A 25 -0.35 -3.80 0.78
CA GLY A 25 -0.83 -5.03 1.39
C GLY A 25 -0.86 -6.21 0.40
N VAL A 26 0.29 -6.89 0.25
CA VAL A 26 0.42 -8.12 -0.55
C VAL A 26 1.15 -9.18 0.27
N ALA A 27 0.39 -10.00 1.00
CA ALA A 27 0.88 -11.22 1.63
C ALA A 27 0.88 -12.37 0.60
N ALA A 28 2.11 -12.92 0.37
CA ALA A 28 3.58 -14.92 -1.09
C ALA A 28 4.48 -16.17 -0.48
N GLY A 29 4.14 -17.50 -0.58
CA GLY A 29 4.95 -18.66 -0.03
C GLY A 29 5.90 -19.80 -0.61
N ALA A 30 6.35 -19.89 -1.87
CA ALA A 30 7.19 -20.84 -2.64
C ALA A 30 6.66 -22.28 -2.86
N LEU A 31 6.75 -22.87 -4.06
CA LEU A 31 7.92 -23.07 -4.95
C LEU A 31 7.48 -23.30 -6.44
N GLY A 32 8.32 -23.21 -7.48
CA GLY A 32 9.75 -22.82 -7.58
C GLY A 32 10.40 -23.22 -8.94
N LEU A 33 11.71 -22.99 -9.06
CA LEU A 33 12.65 -23.49 -10.11
C LEU A 33 12.44 -23.10 -11.59
N THR A 34 13.01 -21.96 -12.02
CA THR A 34 13.80 -21.89 -13.28
C THR A 34 15.04 -21.00 -13.08
N SER A 35 16.16 -21.38 -13.70
CA SER A 35 17.36 -20.54 -13.75
C SER A 35 17.20 -19.46 -14.82
N MET A 36 16.84 -18.23 -14.44
CA MET A 36 16.86 -17.11 -15.38
C MET A 36 18.29 -16.79 -15.82
N THR A 37 18.53 -16.83 -17.13
CA THR A 37 19.79 -16.40 -17.73
C THR A 37 19.88 -14.88 -17.67
N LEU A 38 20.67 -14.36 -16.72
CA LEU A 38 21.01 -12.94 -16.67
C LEU A 38 21.61 -12.46 -18.02
N PRO A 39 21.34 -11.22 -18.45
CA PRO A 39 21.99 -10.65 -19.63
C PRO A 39 23.51 -10.61 -19.42
N ALA A 40 24.25 -11.17 -20.38
CA ALA A 40 25.70 -11.36 -20.27
C ALA A 40 26.45 -10.02 -20.18
N GLY A 41 26.83 -9.63 -18.96
CA GLY A 41 27.62 -8.42 -18.69
C GLY A 41 27.48 -7.92 -17.25
N ALA A 42 26.31 -8.07 -16.63
CA ALA A 42 26.08 -7.69 -15.24
C ALA A 42 26.43 -8.86 -14.30
N GLN A 43 27.60 -8.82 -13.66
CA GLN A 43 27.88 -9.70 -12.52
C GLN A 43 27.10 -9.20 -11.30
N SER A 44 26.20 -10.02 -10.76
CA SER A 44 25.54 -9.74 -9.48
C SER A 44 26.59 -9.51 -8.37
N PRO A 45 26.41 -8.50 -7.51
CA PRO A 45 27.44 -8.13 -6.53
C PRO A 45 27.60 -9.24 -5.49
N GLN A 46 28.84 -9.64 -5.25
CA GLN A 46 29.17 -10.64 -4.24
C GLN A 46 29.08 -9.99 -2.85
N LEU A 47 28.02 -10.32 -2.12
CA LEU A 47 27.75 -9.82 -0.77
C LEU A 47 27.87 -10.97 0.25
N PRO A 48 28.18 -10.70 1.53
CA PRO A 48 28.12 -11.69 2.61
C PRO A 48 26.72 -12.32 2.71
N GLN A 49 26.64 -13.61 3.04
CA GLN A 49 25.33 -14.24 3.28
C GLN A 49 24.64 -13.63 4.51
N VAL A 50 23.33 -13.45 4.43
CA VAL A 50 22.47 -12.92 5.49
C VAL A 50 21.12 -13.64 5.41
N SER A 51 20.54 -14.01 6.55
CA SER A 51 19.21 -14.61 6.59
C SER A 51 18.10 -13.58 6.35
N ALA A 52 16.89 -14.05 6.05
CA ALA A 52 15.72 -13.16 5.92
C ALA A 52 15.42 -12.41 7.24
N ASP A 53 15.58 -13.09 8.38
CA ASP A 53 15.31 -12.53 9.71
C ASP A 53 16.32 -11.43 10.07
N GLU A 54 17.61 -11.66 9.82
CA GLU A 54 18.67 -10.67 9.99
C GLU A 54 18.52 -9.50 9.01
N LEU A 55 18.14 -9.78 7.75
CA LEU A 55 17.92 -8.73 6.76
C LEU A 55 16.75 -7.82 7.18
N VAL A 56 15.61 -8.39 7.56
CA VAL A 56 14.44 -7.61 8.03
C VAL A 56 14.76 -6.86 9.32
N ALA A 57 15.48 -7.47 10.28
CA ALA A 57 15.96 -6.77 11.47
C ALA A 57 16.84 -5.57 11.11
N SER A 58 17.78 -5.73 10.17
CA SER A 58 18.68 -4.66 9.72
C SER A 58 17.96 -3.51 8.99
N VAL A 59 16.77 -3.74 8.42
CA VAL A 59 15.89 -2.68 7.88
C VAL A 59 15.15 -1.95 9.01
N MET A 60 14.70 -2.68 10.04
CA MET A 60 14.01 -2.09 11.19
C MET A 60 14.93 -1.29 12.11
N GLU A 61 16.22 -1.60 12.13
CA GLU A 61 17.26 -0.91 12.91
C GLU A 61 17.98 0.21 12.12
N SER A 62 17.82 0.29 10.79
CA SER A 62 18.53 1.29 10.00
C SER A 62 17.92 2.70 10.13
N ASP A 63 18.75 3.67 10.52
CA ASP A 63 18.53 5.10 10.26
C ASP A 63 18.97 5.42 8.82
N PRO A 64 18.05 5.64 7.86
CA PRO A 64 18.44 6.00 6.50
C PRO A 64 19.11 7.38 6.45
N PRO A 65 20.24 7.55 5.73
CA PRO A 65 20.85 8.86 5.55
C PRO A 65 19.95 9.80 4.74
N ALA A 66 20.22 11.11 4.85
CA ALA A 66 19.66 12.10 3.94
C ALA A 66 19.91 11.72 2.48
N LEU A 67 18.90 11.87 1.63
CA LEU A 67 18.91 11.34 0.26
C LEU A 67 18.02 12.12 -0.70
N ALA A 68 18.31 11.96 -1.99
CA ALA A 68 17.43 12.33 -3.09
C ALA A 68 17.38 11.20 -4.12
N GLY A 69 16.25 11.02 -4.79
CA GLY A 69 16.14 9.99 -5.82
C GLY A 69 14.91 10.14 -6.70
N ARG A 70 14.86 9.31 -7.74
CA ARG A 70 13.69 9.19 -8.62
C ARG A 70 13.21 7.76 -8.65
N ILE A 71 12.05 7.51 -8.09
CA ILE A 71 11.37 6.21 -8.12
C ILE A 71 10.53 6.15 -9.39
N THR A 72 10.69 5.08 -10.16
CA THR A 72 9.83 4.72 -11.29
C THR A 72 8.91 3.59 -10.87
N VAL A 73 7.62 3.73 -11.18
CA VAL A 73 6.59 2.70 -10.98
C VAL A 73 6.09 2.27 -12.36
N HIS A 74 6.37 1.03 -12.73
CA HIS A 74 5.88 0.35 -13.92
C HIS A 74 4.70 -0.55 -13.51
N ASN A 75 3.55 -0.39 -14.16
CA ASN A 75 2.28 -0.98 -13.73
C ASN A 75 1.55 -1.68 -14.89
N GLU A 76 1.68 -3.00 -14.91
CA GLU A 76 1.03 -3.94 -15.84
C GLU A 76 -0.02 -4.80 -15.11
N LEU A 77 -0.64 -4.25 -14.06
CA LEU A 77 -1.73 -4.89 -13.30
C LEU A 77 -3.02 -5.04 -14.13
N GLY A 78 -3.09 -4.38 -15.31
CA GLY A 78 -4.28 -4.30 -16.14
C GLY A 78 -5.43 -3.52 -15.51
N LEU A 79 -5.16 -2.76 -14.45
CA LEU A 79 -6.18 -2.03 -13.69
C LEU A 79 -6.47 -0.66 -14.34
N PRO A 80 -7.74 -0.36 -14.64
CA PRO A 80 -8.17 0.96 -15.07
C PRO A 80 -8.16 1.94 -13.89
N ALA A 81 -8.17 3.24 -14.19
CA ALA A 81 -8.47 4.24 -13.18
C ALA A 81 -9.90 4.03 -12.63
N LEU A 82 -10.02 3.76 -11.32
CA LEU A 82 -11.29 3.55 -10.65
C LEU A 82 -11.79 4.88 -10.05
N PRO A 83 -12.98 5.39 -10.45
CA PRO A 83 -13.51 6.62 -9.88
C PRO A 83 -13.78 6.43 -8.38
N GLY A 84 -13.31 7.37 -7.56
CA GLY A 84 -13.45 7.32 -6.10
C GLY A 84 -12.38 6.49 -5.36
N ALA A 85 -11.47 5.80 -6.05
CA ALA A 85 -10.38 5.04 -5.41
C ALA A 85 -9.20 5.90 -4.90
N GLY A 86 -9.30 7.22 -5.04
CA GLY A 86 -8.31 8.19 -4.58
C GLY A 86 -6.93 8.04 -5.21
N GLU A 87 -5.93 8.67 -4.59
CA GLU A 87 -4.55 8.73 -5.11
C GLU A 87 -3.86 7.37 -5.11
N ALA A 88 -4.27 6.43 -4.25
CA ALA A 88 -3.82 5.04 -4.32
C ALA A 88 -4.35 4.35 -5.59
N GLY A 89 -5.63 4.57 -5.94
CA GLY A 89 -6.21 4.10 -7.20
C GLY A 89 -5.65 4.79 -8.44
N GLU A 90 -5.18 6.03 -8.33
CA GLU A 90 -4.47 6.70 -9.44
C GLU A 90 -3.01 6.23 -9.56
N LEU A 91 -2.28 6.04 -8.46
CA LEU A 91 -0.93 5.48 -8.49
C LEU A 91 -0.93 4.03 -9.02
N LEU A 92 -2.00 3.28 -8.73
CA LEU A 92 -2.23 1.92 -9.22
C LEU A 92 -3.03 1.83 -10.53
N SER A 93 -3.35 2.95 -11.20
CA SER A 93 -3.80 2.92 -12.60
C SER A 93 -2.63 2.59 -13.52
N GLY A 94 -2.89 1.80 -14.58
CA GLY A 94 -1.85 1.22 -15.43
C GLY A 94 -0.91 2.22 -16.12
N GLY A 95 0.27 1.74 -16.53
CA GLY A 95 1.31 2.51 -17.20
C GLY A 95 2.42 3.03 -16.28
N ASP A 96 3.41 3.69 -16.89
CA ASP A 96 4.59 4.19 -16.19
C ASP A 96 4.33 5.52 -15.45
N LYS A 97 4.74 5.58 -14.18
CA LYS A 97 4.69 6.78 -13.34
C LYS A 97 6.08 7.06 -12.75
N SER A 98 6.39 8.33 -12.53
CA SER A 98 7.69 8.75 -12.01
C SER A 98 7.53 9.77 -10.90
N MET A 99 8.20 9.53 -9.77
CA MET A 99 8.17 10.39 -8.60
C MET A 99 9.59 10.74 -8.15
N ARG A 100 9.81 12.01 -7.80
CA ARG A 100 11.04 12.52 -7.18
C ARG A 100 10.85 12.55 -5.67
N VAL A 101 11.80 11.99 -4.92
CA VAL A 101 11.77 11.91 -3.45
C VAL A 101 13.03 12.55 -2.86
N TRP A 102 12.87 13.26 -1.76
CA TRP A 102 13.95 13.81 -0.93
C TRP A 102 13.64 13.54 0.54
N TYR A 103 14.66 13.27 1.34
CA TYR A 103 14.55 13.04 2.78
C TYR A 103 15.76 13.63 3.51
N ASP A 104 15.55 14.25 4.67
CA ASP A 104 16.56 15.01 5.41
C ASP A 104 17.42 14.18 6.38
N GLY A 105 17.24 12.86 6.41
CA GLY A 105 17.97 11.97 7.32
C GLY A 105 17.41 11.93 8.74
N GLN A 106 16.27 12.59 9.02
CA GLN A 106 15.67 12.61 10.37
C GLN A 106 14.16 12.44 10.38
N GLN A 107 13.43 13.24 9.60
CA GLN A 107 11.96 13.25 9.60
C GLN A 107 11.36 13.95 8.37
N ARG A 108 12.01 15.01 7.88
CA ARG A 108 11.44 15.84 6.81
C ARG A 108 11.62 15.18 5.46
N GLN A 109 10.58 15.22 4.65
CA GLN A 109 10.54 14.55 3.35
C GLN A 109 9.75 15.37 2.32
N ARG A 110 10.10 15.22 1.05
CA ARG A 110 9.33 15.73 -0.09
C ARG A 110 9.12 14.62 -1.09
N ILE A 111 7.91 14.50 -1.62
CA ILE A 111 7.58 13.66 -2.78
C ILE A 111 6.93 14.57 -3.82
N SER A 112 7.37 14.50 -5.07
CA SER A 112 6.80 15.22 -6.21
C SER A 112 6.52 14.24 -7.34
N MET A 113 5.29 14.26 -7.84
CA MET A 113 4.81 13.46 -8.98
C MET A 113 4.35 14.42 -10.07
N SER A 114 4.80 14.22 -11.30
CA SER A 114 4.45 15.06 -12.44
C SER A 114 3.67 14.25 -13.47
N ASN A 115 2.49 14.74 -13.85
CA ASN A 115 1.57 14.09 -14.79
C ASN A 115 1.20 15.09 -15.90
N GLY A 116 1.93 15.05 -17.02
CA GLY A 116 1.74 16.01 -18.11
C GLY A 116 2.10 17.45 -17.72
N SER A 117 1.10 18.33 -17.65
CA SER A 117 1.22 19.70 -17.16
C SER A 117 1.17 19.83 -15.64
N ASP A 118 0.74 18.78 -14.95
CA ASP A 118 0.23 18.87 -13.59
C ASP A 118 1.22 18.24 -12.58
N GLU A 119 1.22 18.73 -11.34
CA GLU A 119 2.09 18.26 -10.26
C GLU A 119 1.31 18.03 -8.97
N THR A 120 1.40 16.81 -8.46
CA THR A 120 1.03 16.46 -7.07
C THR A 120 2.30 16.50 -6.22
N THR A 121 2.30 17.25 -5.13
CA THR A 121 3.44 17.33 -4.20
C THR A 121 3.00 17.03 -2.77
N VAL A 122 3.74 16.18 -2.07
CA VAL A 122 3.67 16.01 -0.62
C VAL A 122 4.94 16.60 0.00
N VAL A 123 4.81 17.43 1.04
CA VAL A 123 5.93 17.91 1.86
C VAL A 123 5.61 17.65 3.33
N ASP A 124 6.51 16.97 4.02
CA ASP A 124 6.52 16.85 5.48
C ASP A 124 7.59 17.79 6.04
N ASP A 125 7.14 18.83 6.75
CA ASP A 125 8.01 19.83 7.38
C ASP A 125 8.53 19.39 8.77
N GLY A 126 8.14 18.19 9.24
CA GLY A 126 8.46 17.64 10.56
C GLY A 126 7.40 17.91 11.63
N ASN A 127 6.41 18.76 11.33
CA ASN A 127 5.25 19.08 12.16
C ASN A 127 3.93 18.89 11.39
N THR A 128 3.95 19.21 10.10
CA THR A 128 2.80 19.28 9.19
C THR A 128 3.12 18.52 7.92
N VAL A 129 2.18 17.68 7.47
CA VAL A 129 2.21 17.15 6.11
C VAL A 129 1.31 18.02 5.23
N TRP A 130 1.89 18.62 4.20
CA TRP A 130 1.21 19.40 3.18
C TRP A 130 1.07 18.55 1.92
N LYS A 131 -0.12 18.56 1.32
CA LYS A 131 -0.40 17.91 0.05
C LYS A 131 -0.96 18.94 -0.93
N TRP A 132 -0.26 19.17 -2.03
CA TRP A 132 -0.63 20.08 -3.10
C TRP A 132 -1.05 19.31 -4.35
N ASP A 133 -2.16 19.75 -4.94
CA ASP A 133 -2.59 19.36 -6.27
C ASP A 133 -2.68 20.61 -7.16
N SER A 134 -1.93 20.64 -8.27
CA SER A 134 -1.91 21.80 -9.15
C SER A 134 -3.13 21.94 -10.07
N ALA A 135 -3.81 20.83 -10.37
CA ALA A 135 -4.96 20.79 -11.28
C ALA A 135 -6.23 21.34 -10.61
N GLU A 136 -6.52 20.89 -9.38
CA GLU A 136 -7.58 21.48 -8.55
C GLU A 136 -7.20 22.87 -7.98
N ARG A 137 -5.89 23.13 -7.91
CA ARG A 137 -5.25 24.19 -7.09
C ARG A 137 -5.58 24.06 -5.61
N THR A 138 -5.58 22.85 -5.08
CA THR A 138 -5.96 22.53 -3.69
C THR A 138 -4.72 22.21 -2.85
N VAL A 139 -4.64 22.78 -1.64
CA VAL A 139 -3.71 22.33 -0.58
C VAL A 139 -4.52 21.65 0.51
N VAL A 140 -4.12 20.45 0.93
CA VAL A 140 -4.62 19.78 2.14
C VAL A 140 -3.49 19.71 3.17
N LYS A 141 -3.74 20.12 4.41
CA LYS A 141 -2.75 20.06 5.51
C LYS A 141 -3.16 19.06 6.59
N TYR A 142 -2.22 18.24 7.05
CA TYR A 142 -2.42 17.24 8.11
C TYR A 142 -1.46 17.52 9.26
N SER A 143 -1.96 17.59 10.49
CA SER A 143 -1.13 17.71 11.69
C SER A 143 -0.47 16.37 12.03
N HIS A 144 0.78 16.38 12.50
CA HIS A 144 1.37 15.19 13.15
C HIS A 144 0.52 14.75 14.35
N GLY A 145 -0.23 13.66 14.18
CA GLY A 145 -1.20 13.14 15.15
C GLY A 145 -2.57 12.83 14.54
N ASP A 146 -3.01 13.62 13.56
CA ASP A 146 -4.25 13.36 12.81
C ASP A 146 -4.03 12.25 11.76
N SER A 147 -2.82 12.19 11.19
CA SER A 147 -2.35 11.12 10.30
C SER A 147 -2.32 9.72 10.93
N SER A 148 -2.51 9.59 12.25
CA SER A 148 -2.54 8.31 12.98
C SER A 148 -3.92 7.64 13.06
N ARG A 149 -4.97 8.19 12.42
CA ARG A 149 -6.32 7.59 12.37
C ARG A 149 -6.94 7.63 10.97
N GLY A 150 -6.23 7.06 10.00
CA GLY A 150 -6.88 6.54 8.79
C GLY A 150 -7.60 5.23 9.11
N GLU A 151 -8.93 5.25 9.18
CA GLU A 151 -9.73 4.05 9.45
C GLU A 151 -9.76 3.08 8.26
N SER A 152 -8.77 2.17 8.23
CA SER A 152 -9.04 0.80 7.84
C SER A 152 -9.39 0.03 9.10
N GLY A 153 -10.68 -0.21 9.33
CA GLY A 153 -11.22 -1.00 10.44
C GLY A 153 -10.90 -2.50 10.36
N THR A 154 -9.68 -2.86 9.96
CA THR A 154 -9.17 -4.22 10.07
C THR A 154 -8.94 -4.51 11.54
N GLU A 155 -9.91 -5.16 12.19
CA GLU A 155 -9.68 -5.83 13.46
C GLU A 155 -8.43 -6.71 13.32
N ARG A 156 -7.40 -6.39 14.10
CA ARG A 156 -6.19 -7.22 14.19
C ARG A 156 -6.68 -8.62 14.59
N PRO A 157 -6.47 -9.67 13.78
CA PRO A 157 -6.96 -10.99 14.11
C PRO A 157 -6.39 -11.40 15.47
N ASP A 158 -7.24 -11.97 16.33
CA ASP A 158 -6.96 -12.24 17.74
C ASP A 158 -5.81 -13.22 17.93
N ALA A 159 -4.60 -12.69 17.86
CA ALA A 159 -3.39 -13.29 18.39
C ALA A 159 -3.50 -13.24 19.91
N GLY A 160 -4.20 -14.24 20.46
CA GLY A 160 -4.76 -14.23 21.81
C GLY A 160 -3.78 -13.82 22.91
N THR A 161 -4.26 -12.90 23.74
CA THR A 161 -3.57 -12.30 24.91
C THR A 161 -2.37 -11.43 24.55
N PRO A 162 -2.28 -10.19 25.07
CA PRO A 162 -1.05 -9.40 25.00
C PRO A 162 0.09 -10.12 25.72
N ALA A 163 1.19 -10.38 25.01
CA ALA A 163 2.51 -10.40 25.66
C ALA A 163 2.77 -9.02 26.29
N ASP A 164 3.55 -8.96 27.36
CA ASP A 164 3.73 -7.70 28.10
C ASP A 164 4.35 -6.64 27.16
N PRO A 165 3.85 -5.39 27.12
CA PRO A 165 4.43 -4.33 26.29
C PRO A 165 5.89 -3.99 26.64
N SER A 166 6.46 -4.58 27.68
CA SER A 166 7.87 -4.55 28.06
C SER A 166 8.73 -5.61 27.35
N GLU A 167 8.14 -6.69 26.80
CA GLU A 167 8.87 -7.84 26.25
C GLU A 167 9.27 -7.72 24.77
N LEU A 168 8.76 -6.73 24.04
CA LEU A 168 9.09 -6.52 22.62
C LEU A 168 9.75 -5.15 22.44
N THR A 169 11.06 -5.12 22.68
CA THR A 169 11.89 -3.90 22.56
C THR A 169 13.02 -4.02 21.54
N GLN A 170 13.39 -5.22 21.09
CA GLN A 170 14.47 -5.41 20.11
C GLN A 170 13.91 -5.54 18.68
N PRO A 171 14.46 -4.82 17.68
CA PRO A 171 14.06 -4.96 16.27
C PRO A 171 14.17 -6.40 15.74
N SER A 172 15.12 -7.17 16.24
CA SER A 172 15.34 -8.60 15.91
C SER A 172 14.16 -9.50 16.32
N GLU A 173 13.58 -9.29 17.50
CA GLU A 173 12.41 -10.05 17.98
C GLU A 173 11.17 -9.75 17.14
N ILE A 174 10.99 -8.47 16.79
CA ILE A 174 9.91 -8.00 15.93
C ILE A 174 10.06 -8.56 14.50
N ALA A 175 11.27 -8.54 13.96
CA ALA A 175 11.61 -9.13 12.66
C ALA A 175 11.36 -10.64 12.62
N GLN A 176 11.85 -11.39 13.62
CA GLN A 176 11.61 -12.84 13.72
C GLN A 176 10.11 -13.15 13.84
N ARG A 177 9.33 -12.36 14.59
CA ARG A 177 7.88 -12.54 14.69
C ARG A 177 7.16 -12.22 13.38
N LEU A 178 7.58 -11.19 12.65
CA LEU A 178 7.03 -10.83 11.34
C LEU A 178 7.34 -11.88 10.28
N VAL A 179 8.62 -12.24 10.14
CA VAL A 179 9.08 -13.26 9.17
C VAL A 179 8.54 -14.65 9.55
N GLY A 180 8.43 -14.96 10.84
CA GLY A 180 7.76 -16.16 11.35
C GLY A 180 6.29 -16.24 10.95
N LYS A 181 5.52 -15.16 11.16
CA LYS A 181 4.12 -15.06 10.70
C LYS A 181 4.00 -15.18 9.18
N LEU A 182 4.86 -14.51 8.43
CA LEU A 182 4.90 -14.68 6.99
C LEU A 182 5.12 -16.16 6.66
N ARG A 183 6.09 -16.84 7.27
CA ARG A 183 6.38 -18.28 7.06
C ARG A 183 5.23 -19.25 7.39
N GLU A 184 4.17 -18.83 8.09
CA GLU A 184 2.94 -19.64 8.27
C GLU A 184 2.29 -19.93 6.91
N THR A 185 2.14 -18.92 6.08
CA THR A 185 1.68 -19.04 4.69
C THR A 185 2.81 -18.93 3.67
N SER A 186 4.06 -18.77 4.13
CA SER A 186 5.18 -18.37 3.26
C SER A 186 6.48 -19.17 3.32
N THR A 187 7.35 -18.93 2.34
CA THR A 187 8.77 -19.22 2.34
C THR A 187 9.45 -17.88 2.13
N VAL A 188 10.21 -17.43 3.12
CA VAL A 188 10.85 -16.10 3.11
C VAL A 188 12.35 -16.29 3.21
N GLN A 189 13.06 -15.92 2.14
CA GLN A 189 14.49 -16.18 1.95
C GLN A 189 15.18 -14.96 1.33
N VAL A 190 16.51 -14.90 1.47
CA VAL A 190 17.36 -13.99 0.69
C VAL A 190 17.92 -14.79 -0.49
N ASP A 191 17.37 -14.55 -1.68
CA ASP A 191 17.64 -15.30 -2.91
C ASP A 191 18.25 -14.37 -3.97
N GLY A 192 19.58 -14.28 -3.93
CA GLY A 192 20.38 -13.53 -4.88
C GLY A 192 20.69 -12.08 -4.45
N THR A 193 21.37 -11.38 -5.36
CA THR A 193 21.80 -9.99 -5.19
C THR A 193 21.66 -9.23 -6.51
N ALA A 194 21.34 -7.95 -6.40
CA ALA A 194 21.06 -7.05 -7.51
C ALA A 194 21.86 -5.75 -7.40
N SER A 195 21.85 -4.96 -8.48
CA SER A 195 22.22 -3.54 -8.45
C SER A 195 20.99 -2.70 -8.84
N VAL A 196 20.65 -1.70 -8.02
CA VAL A 196 19.50 -0.81 -8.21
C VAL A 196 19.97 0.62 -7.99
N ALA A 197 19.72 1.53 -8.95
CA ALA A 197 20.28 2.89 -8.97
C ALA A 197 21.80 2.96 -8.67
N GLY A 198 22.56 1.97 -9.16
CA GLY A 198 24.00 1.84 -8.92
C GLY A 198 24.40 1.43 -7.50
N ARG A 199 23.46 1.00 -6.64
CA ARG A 199 23.75 0.44 -5.32
C ARG A 199 23.55 -1.07 -5.31
N ASN A 200 24.49 -1.78 -4.69
CA ASN A 200 24.37 -3.22 -4.45
C ASN A 200 23.25 -3.51 -3.45
N ALA A 201 22.49 -4.58 -3.67
CA ALA A 201 21.35 -4.96 -2.85
C ALA A 201 21.25 -6.48 -2.66
N TYR A 202 20.74 -6.89 -1.49
CA TYR A 202 20.22 -8.23 -1.24
C TYR A 202 18.80 -8.35 -1.81
N GLU A 203 18.40 -9.51 -2.32
CA GLU A 203 17.02 -9.73 -2.74
C GLU A 203 16.27 -10.62 -1.75
N LEU A 204 15.33 -10.03 -1.01
CA LEU A 204 14.38 -10.74 -0.15
C LEU A 204 13.20 -11.22 -1.01
N VAL A 205 12.88 -12.51 -0.97
CA VAL A 205 11.95 -13.16 -1.92
C VAL A 205 10.84 -13.93 -1.21
N LEU A 206 9.64 -13.81 -1.80
CA LEU A 206 8.37 -14.38 -1.35
C LEU A 206 7.53 -14.89 -2.57
N THR A 207 7.96 -15.97 -3.25
CA THR A 207 7.24 -16.85 -4.26
C THR A 207 5.99 -17.54 -3.63
N PRO A 208 4.95 -18.24 -4.22
CA PRO A 208 3.73 -18.81 -3.52
C PRO A 208 3.73 -20.22 -2.91
N LYS A 209 3.13 -20.43 -1.70
CA LYS A 209 3.07 -21.76 -1.03
C LYS A 209 2.14 -22.68 -1.83
N PRO A 210 2.40 -24.01 -1.93
CA PRO A 210 1.71 -24.85 -2.90
C PRO A 210 0.23 -25.11 -2.58
N ASN A 211 -0.21 -24.78 -1.36
CA ASN A 211 -1.59 -24.84 -0.91
C ASN A 211 -2.35 -23.51 -1.07
N GLU A 212 -1.67 -22.40 -1.37
CA GLU A 212 -2.28 -21.09 -1.46
C GLU A 212 -2.86 -20.87 -2.87
N ARG A 213 -4.11 -20.40 -2.93
CA ARG A 213 -4.92 -20.18 -4.12
C ARG A 213 -4.72 -18.75 -4.64
N THR A 214 -3.47 -18.35 -4.85
CA THR A 214 -3.09 -17.02 -5.39
C THR A 214 -2.72 -17.07 -6.88
N LYS A 215 -2.82 -15.93 -7.57
CA LYS A 215 -2.31 -15.73 -8.94
C LYS A 215 -0.85 -15.28 -9.00
N LEU A 216 -0.33 -14.73 -7.91
CA LEU A 216 1.04 -14.21 -7.85
C LEU A 216 2.07 -15.32 -7.99
N ARG A 217 3.32 -14.98 -8.34
CA ARG A 217 4.47 -15.88 -8.47
C ARG A 217 5.67 -15.44 -7.64
N GLU A 218 5.79 -14.17 -7.27
CA GLU A 218 6.59 -13.74 -6.09
C GLU A 218 6.43 -12.25 -5.81
N VAL A 219 6.66 -11.86 -4.57
CA VAL A 219 7.13 -10.51 -4.24
C VAL A 219 8.64 -10.57 -4.02
N ARG A 220 9.40 -9.73 -4.76
CA ARG A 220 10.86 -9.63 -4.68
C ARG A 220 11.25 -8.20 -4.27
N ILE A 221 12.01 -8.07 -3.19
CA ILE A 221 12.36 -6.79 -2.57
C ILE A 221 13.88 -6.66 -2.53
N ALA A 222 14.42 -5.69 -3.28
CA ALA A 222 15.84 -5.37 -3.24
C ALA A 222 16.13 -4.43 -2.06
N VAL A 223 16.96 -4.86 -1.11
CA VAL A 223 17.35 -4.12 0.09
C VAL A 223 18.82 -3.71 -0.03
N GLY A 224 19.10 -2.40 0.00
CA GLY A 224 20.45 -1.85 -0.20
C GLY A 224 21.46 -2.38 0.81
N ALA A 225 22.60 -2.89 0.33
CA ALA A 225 23.54 -3.65 1.16
C ALA A 225 24.26 -2.81 2.23
N GLU A 226 24.42 -1.51 1.96
CA GLU A 226 25.08 -0.51 2.79
C GLU A 226 24.12 0.05 3.86
N ASN A 227 23.12 0.83 3.42
CA ASN A 227 22.22 1.59 4.31
C ASN A 227 20.88 0.91 4.61
N ARG A 228 20.67 -0.36 4.17
CA ARG A 228 19.44 -1.18 4.36
C ARG A 228 18.11 -0.57 3.89
N ILE A 229 18.16 0.54 3.15
CA ILE A 229 17.00 1.14 2.47
C ILE A 229 16.40 0.14 1.45
N PRO A 230 15.07 -0.08 1.43
CA PRO A 230 14.40 -0.77 0.33
C PRO A 230 14.55 0.03 -0.98
N LEU A 231 15.16 -0.58 -2.00
CA LEU A 231 15.49 0.08 -3.27
C LEU A 231 14.52 -0.26 -4.41
N ARG A 232 13.90 -1.45 -4.36
CA ARG A 232 12.93 -1.93 -5.36
C ARG A 232 11.98 -2.94 -4.74
N VAL A 233 10.72 -2.92 -5.17
CA VAL A 233 9.72 -3.98 -4.97
C VAL A 233 9.20 -4.40 -6.34
N GLU A 234 9.12 -5.70 -6.58
CA GLU A 234 8.52 -6.31 -7.77
C GLU A 234 7.45 -7.31 -7.38
N VAL A 235 6.26 -7.22 -8.00
CA VAL A 235 5.18 -8.20 -7.89
C VAL A 235 5.12 -8.99 -9.19
N ASN A 236 5.50 -10.26 -9.12
CA ASN A 236 5.55 -11.19 -10.23
C ASN A 236 4.30 -12.09 -10.25
N THR A 237 3.91 -12.55 -11.44
CA THR A 237 2.71 -13.37 -11.67
C THR A 237 3.05 -14.68 -12.37
N ASN A 238 2.11 -15.64 -12.34
CA ASN A 238 2.26 -16.87 -13.11
C ASN A 238 1.98 -16.60 -14.58
N GLY A 239 2.80 -17.15 -15.48
CA GLY A 239 2.66 -17.01 -16.94
C GLY A 239 3.33 -15.78 -17.56
N SER A 240 3.94 -14.88 -16.79
CA SER A 240 4.72 -13.72 -17.29
C SER A 240 6.19 -13.82 -16.87
N SER A 241 7.12 -13.46 -17.78
CA SER A 241 8.52 -13.18 -17.43
C SER A 241 8.66 -11.87 -16.65
N ASP A 242 7.83 -10.89 -16.99
CA ASP A 242 7.92 -9.51 -16.53
C ASP A 242 6.99 -9.27 -15.34
N PRO A 243 7.39 -8.45 -14.36
CA PRO A 243 6.59 -8.20 -13.17
C PRO A 243 5.37 -7.34 -13.49
N ALA A 244 4.20 -7.71 -12.95
CA ALA A 244 2.97 -6.95 -13.12
C ALA A 244 2.96 -5.61 -12.36
N LEU A 245 3.84 -5.46 -11.36
CA LEU A 245 4.17 -4.17 -10.74
C LEU A 245 5.66 -4.15 -10.43
N ARG A 246 6.36 -3.07 -10.80
CA ARG A 246 7.75 -2.80 -10.39
C ARG A 246 7.84 -1.36 -9.91
N ALA A 247 8.13 -1.15 -8.64
CA ALA A 247 8.40 0.16 -8.05
C ALA A 247 9.83 0.19 -7.52
N GLY A 248 10.66 1.16 -7.93
CA GLY A 248 12.04 1.25 -7.42
C GLY A 248 12.83 2.45 -7.92
N PHE A 249 13.97 2.71 -7.29
CA PHE A 249 14.84 3.82 -7.66
C PHE A 249 15.50 3.60 -9.03
N SER A 250 15.25 4.55 -9.94
CA SER A 250 16.02 4.75 -11.18
C SER A 250 17.32 5.52 -10.90
N GLU A 251 17.27 6.49 -9.99
CA GLU A 251 18.39 7.30 -9.50
C GLU A 251 18.31 7.42 -7.98
N LEU A 252 19.46 7.38 -7.30
CA LEU A 252 19.58 7.56 -5.85
C LEU A 252 20.94 8.21 -5.50
N SER A 253 20.91 9.37 -4.87
CA SER A 253 22.03 10.03 -4.23
C SER A 253 21.80 10.10 -2.71
N THR A 254 22.89 10.11 -1.95
CA THR A 254 22.91 10.13 -0.49
C THR A 254 23.85 11.23 -0.04
N GLY A 255 23.40 12.07 0.90
CA GLY A 255 24.06 13.30 1.31
C GLY A 255 23.05 14.34 1.80
N GLU A 256 23.56 15.41 2.41
CA GLU A 256 22.73 16.52 2.92
C GLU A 256 21.82 17.12 1.84
N GLN A 257 20.60 17.47 2.22
CA GLN A 257 19.57 18.03 1.34
C GLN A 257 19.25 19.46 1.76
N ASP A 258 18.98 20.33 0.79
CA ASP A 258 18.66 21.73 1.05
C ASP A 258 17.41 21.87 1.94
N ALA A 259 17.52 22.66 3.02
CA ALA A 259 16.46 22.88 3.98
C ALA A 259 15.24 23.61 3.39
N GLU A 260 15.36 24.27 2.23
CA GLU A 260 14.24 24.89 1.51
C GLU A 260 13.34 23.84 0.82
N LEU A 261 13.85 22.66 0.44
CA LEU A 261 13.05 21.60 -0.21
C LEU A 261 11.88 21.12 0.67
N PHE A 262 12.08 21.16 1.99
CA PHE A 262 11.15 20.70 3.02
C PHE A 262 10.24 21.80 3.57
N GLN A 263 10.34 23.02 3.03
CA GLN A 263 9.42 24.11 3.35
C GLN A 263 8.31 24.14 2.29
N PHE A 264 7.07 24.30 2.74
CA PHE A 264 5.91 24.42 1.85
C PHE A 264 5.11 25.69 2.13
N THR A 265 5.09 26.57 1.14
CA THR A 265 4.21 27.75 1.12
C THR A 265 3.11 27.50 0.08
N PRO A 266 1.81 27.51 0.47
CA PRO A 266 0.71 27.42 -0.48
C PRO A 266 0.83 28.46 -1.61
N PRO A 267 0.74 28.05 -2.90
CA PRO A 267 0.79 28.98 -4.02
C PRO A 267 -0.34 30.03 -3.98
N GLU A 268 -0.15 31.17 -4.64
CA GLU A 268 -1.18 32.20 -4.72
C GLU A 268 -2.50 31.64 -5.30
N ASN A 269 -3.62 32.01 -4.68
CA ASN A 269 -4.96 31.54 -5.02
C ASN A 269 -5.15 30.00 -4.87
N ALA A 270 -4.32 29.33 -4.06
CA ALA A 270 -4.56 27.94 -3.66
C ALA A 270 -5.72 27.83 -2.65
N LYS A 271 -6.59 26.82 -2.83
CA LYS A 271 -7.65 26.47 -1.89
C LYS A 271 -7.07 25.65 -0.74
N VAL A 272 -6.78 26.27 0.40
CA VAL A 272 -6.25 25.56 1.57
C VAL A 272 -7.40 24.92 2.36
N ARG A 273 -7.36 23.59 2.50
CA ARG A 273 -8.26 22.76 3.30
C ARG A 273 -7.51 22.11 4.46
N THR A 274 -8.23 21.88 5.55
CA THR A 274 -7.85 20.90 6.58
C THR A 274 -8.80 19.71 6.40
N PRO A 275 -8.37 18.44 6.52
CA PRO A 275 -9.29 17.33 6.61
C PRO A 275 -10.25 17.56 7.77
N GLU A 276 -11.54 17.43 7.51
CA GLU A 276 -12.51 17.29 8.58
C GLU A 276 -12.26 15.93 9.24
N LYS A 277 -12.22 15.90 10.56
CA LYS A 277 -12.11 14.63 11.28
C LYS A 277 -13.40 13.83 11.02
N PRO A 278 -13.33 12.50 10.84
CA PRO A 278 -14.51 11.67 11.02
C PRO A 278 -15.10 12.01 12.40
N GLU A 279 -16.35 12.49 12.43
CA GLU A 279 -16.95 12.90 13.70
C GLU A 279 -17.08 11.68 14.60
N GLU A 280 -16.35 11.69 15.73
CA GLU A 280 -16.53 10.73 16.81
C GLU A 280 -17.97 10.88 17.34
N ARG A 281 -18.92 10.14 16.76
CA ARG A 281 -20.33 10.14 17.15
C ARG A 281 -20.40 9.90 18.66
N SER A 282 -20.82 10.94 19.38
CA SER A 282 -20.73 11.00 20.84
C SER A 282 -21.32 9.77 21.52
N SER A 283 -20.66 9.31 22.57
CA SER A 283 -21.06 8.14 23.35
C SER A 283 -22.49 8.26 23.90
N VAL A 284 -23.37 7.40 23.42
CA VAL A 284 -24.71 7.14 23.98
C VAL A 284 -24.62 5.78 24.70
N PRO A 285 -25.13 5.65 25.95
CA PRO A 285 -24.77 4.53 26.82
C PRO A 285 -25.34 3.19 26.36
N SER A 286 -24.64 2.13 26.74
CA SER A 286 -24.93 0.74 26.41
C SER A 286 -26.40 0.34 26.59
N ARG A 287 -26.94 -0.31 25.57
CA ARG A 287 -28.06 -1.26 25.68
C ARG A 287 -27.65 -2.59 25.07
N GLU A 288 -28.33 -3.64 25.50
CA GLU A 288 -27.99 -5.03 25.15
C GLU A 288 -28.22 -5.37 23.66
N GLU A 289 -27.72 -6.54 23.27
CA GLU A 289 -27.47 -6.95 21.89
C GLU A 289 -28.75 -7.36 21.14
N ASP A 290 -28.98 -6.77 19.96
CA ASP A 290 -29.90 -7.26 18.92
C ASP A 290 -29.07 -7.61 17.67
N PRO A 291 -29.05 -8.87 17.21
CA PRO A 291 -28.06 -9.33 16.22
C PRO A 291 -28.46 -9.14 14.75
N ASP A 292 -29.63 -8.57 14.45
CA ASP A 292 -30.20 -8.51 13.09
C ASP A 292 -30.65 -7.09 12.71
N SER A 293 -29.69 -6.22 12.40
CA SER A 293 -29.92 -4.90 11.79
C SER A 293 -28.73 -4.49 10.93
N GLY A 294 -29.02 -4.12 9.67
CA GLY A 294 -28.01 -4.04 8.61
C GLY A 294 -26.93 -2.97 8.83
N ASP A 295 -25.69 -3.41 8.96
CA ASP A 295 -24.52 -2.54 9.17
C ASP A 295 -23.94 -2.01 7.85
N GLY A 296 -23.55 -0.74 7.83
CA GLY A 296 -23.20 0.01 6.63
C GLY A 296 -21.71 -0.03 6.31
N ASN A 297 -21.37 -0.43 5.08
CA ASN A 297 -20.05 -0.21 4.44
C ASN A 297 -18.81 -0.70 5.24
N ARG A 298 -18.94 -1.66 6.17
CA ARG A 298 -17.76 -2.30 6.77
C ARG A 298 -17.04 -3.15 5.73
N LEU A 299 -15.76 -2.83 5.50
CA LEU A 299 -14.84 -3.73 4.82
C LEU A 299 -14.69 -5.01 5.65
N ARG A 300 -14.92 -6.17 5.05
CA ARG A 300 -14.68 -7.49 5.64
C ARG A 300 -13.52 -8.15 4.91
N THR A 301 -12.83 -9.06 5.59
CA THR A 301 -11.77 -9.88 4.98
C THR A 301 -12.03 -11.34 5.28
N GLU A 302 -11.79 -12.19 4.30
CA GLU A 302 -12.02 -13.64 4.37
C GLU A 302 -10.81 -14.36 3.79
N GLY A 303 -10.52 -15.57 4.28
CA GLY A 303 -9.28 -16.28 3.96
C GLY A 303 -8.04 -15.67 4.63
N THR A 304 -6.93 -16.40 4.55
CA THR A 304 -5.67 -16.07 5.24
C THR A 304 -4.50 -15.99 4.28
N GLY A 305 -3.59 -15.03 4.47
CA GLY A 305 -2.34 -14.99 3.71
C GLY A 305 -2.55 -14.64 2.24
N TRP A 306 -2.17 -15.54 1.35
CA TRP A 306 -2.19 -15.31 -0.10
C TRP A 306 -3.57 -15.64 -0.72
N ASP A 307 -4.44 -16.26 0.07
CA ASP A 307 -5.87 -16.51 -0.21
C ASP A 307 -6.79 -15.33 0.18
N THR A 308 -6.30 -14.34 0.93
CA THR A 308 -7.17 -13.32 1.53
C THR A 308 -7.87 -12.46 0.48
N VAL A 309 -9.19 -12.36 0.62
CA VAL A 309 -10.07 -11.52 -0.19
C VAL A 309 -10.71 -10.42 0.66
N VAL A 310 -10.94 -9.26 0.05
CA VAL A 310 -11.66 -8.13 0.65
C VAL A 310 -13.09 -8.14 0.12
N LEU A 311 -14.07 -8.10 1.03
CA LEU A 311 -15.49 -7.97 0.73
C LEU A 311 -15.98 -6.58 1.18
N SER A 312 -16.81 -5.94 0.36
CA SER A 312 -17.52 -4.70 0.69
C SER A 312 -18.89 -4.64 0.03
N ARG A 313 -19.67 -3.60 0.30
CA ARG A 313 -20.85 -3.23 -0.50
C ARG A 313 -20.76 -1.74 -0.84
N LEU A 314 -20.77 -1.43 -2.13
CA LEU A 314 -20.77 -0.05 -2.62
C LEU A 314 -22.09 0.66 -2.22
N PRO A 315 -22.04 1.94 -1.83
CA PRO A 315 -23.25 2.73 -1.61
C PRO A 315 -23.98 2.96 -2.94
N GLU A 316 -25.32 3.11 -2.88
CA GLU A 316 -26.16 3.13 -4.09
C GLU A 316 -25.81 4.25 -5.09
N ASN A 317 -25.27 5.37 -4.61
CA ASN A 317 -24.82 6.46 -5.48
C ASN A 317 -23.61 6.06 -6.34
N ALA A 318 -22.61 5.35 -5.79
CA ALA A 318 -21.46 4.83 -6.53
C ALA A 318 -21.83 3.73 -7.54
N MET A 319 -22.89 2.98 -7.26
CA MET A 319 -23.47 2.01 -8.20
C MET A 319 -24.19 2.65 -9.38
N ARG A 320 -24.76 3.85 -9.21
CA ARG A 320 -25.67 4.50 -10.19
C ARG A 320 -25.06 5.67 -10.97
N SER A 321 -23.81 6.08 -10.70
CA SER A 321 -23.26 7.42 -10.99
C SER A 321 -23.79 8.06 -12.28
N SER A 322 -24.83 8.86 -12.11
CA SER A 322 -25.45 9.70 -13.12
C SER A 322 -25.07 11.13 -12.77
N ALA A 323 -24.27 11.80 -13.60
CA ALA A 323 -23.87 13.18 -13.35
C ALA A 323 -25.10 14.09 -13.51
N GLY A 324 -25.66 14.62 -12.40
CA GLY A 324 -26.98 15.25 -12.48
C GLY A 324 -27.53 16.00 -11.25
N ASP A 325 -26.78 16.24 -10.18
CA ASP A 325 -27.20 17.21 -9.15
C ASP A 325 -26.98 18.65 -9.67
N GLY A 326 -27.82 19.05 -10.63
CA GLY A 326 -27.79 20.35 -11.29
C GLY A 326 -29.17 20.67 -11.88
N GLU A 327 -29.85 21.65 -11.29
CA GLU A 327 -31.24 21.98 -11.65
C GLU A 327 -31.37 22.55 -13.06
N GLN A 328 -31.95 21.72 -13.93
CA GLN A 328 -32.88 22.08 -15.01
C GLN A 328 -32.60 23.40 -15.78
N SER A 329 -31.78 23.32 -16.84
CA SER A 329 -31.92 24.18 -18.03
C SER A 329 -31.16 23.65 -19.25
N GLY A 330 -31.86 23.46 -20.37
CA GLY A 330 -31.26 23.18 -21.69
C GLY A 330 -31.72 21.87 -22.32
N ALA A 331 -32.48 21.96 -23.41
CA ALA A 331 -32.82 20.80 -24.23
C ALA A 331 -31.73 20.57 -25.29
N GLY A 332 -31.01 19.45 -25.17
CA GLY A 332 -29.99 19.04 -26.14
C GLY A 332 -29.56 17.61 -25.89
N ALA A 333 -30.03 16.67 -26.72
CA ALA A 333 -29.68 15.27 -26.58
C ALA A 333 -28.25 15.02 -27.09
N ALA A 334 -27.31 14.89 -26.17
CA ALA A 334 -26.01 14.26 -26.36
C ALA A 334 -25.96 13.00 -25.51
N GLU A 335 -25.30 11.94 -25.99
CA GLU A 335 -25.30 10.63 -25.36
C GLU A 335 -24.49 10.67 -24.05
N SER A 336 -25.18 10.79 -22.92
CA SER A 336 -24.59 10.82 -21.58
C SER A 336 -24.10 9.43 -21.17
N GLY A 337 -22.88 9.08 -21.62
CA GLY A 337 -22.26 7.79 -21.30
C GLY A 337 -22.18 7.56 -19.78
N GLU A 338 -22.66 6.40 -19.34
CA GLU A 338 -22.74 6.05 -17.92
C GLU A 338 -21.34 5.90 -17.30
N THR A 339 -21.03 6.76 -16.33
CA THR A 339 -19.72 6.85 -15.66
C THR A 339 -19.67 6.10 -14.32
N GLY A 340 -20.73 5.36 -13.98
CA GLY A 340 -20.83 4.56 -12.75
C GLY A 340 -19.95 3.31 -12.73
N VAL A 341 -19.61 2.86 -11.53
CA VAL A 341 -18.79 1.65 -11.30
C VAL A 341 -19.46 0.41 -11.92
N ARG A 342 -20.80 0.37 -11.95
CA ARG A 342 -21.58 -0.67 -12.63
C ARG A 342 -21.37 -0.66 -14.14
N ALA A 343 -21.56 0.47 -14.83
CA ALA A 343 -21.38 0.56 -16.29
C ALA A 343 -19.93 0.28 -16.72
N MET A 344 -18.96 0.61 -15.84
CA MET A 344 -17.56 0.22 -16.00
C MET A 344 -17.37 -1.31 -15.90
N ALA A 345 -18.00 -1.96 -14.92
CA ALA A 345 -17.99 -3.42 -14.78
C ALA A 345 -18.74 -4.15 -15.90
N GLU A 346 -19.85 -3.59 -16.41
CA GLU A 346 -20.58 -4.11 -17.57
C GLU A 346 -19.77 -4.02 -18.88
N ARG A 347 -18.88 -3.02 -19.00
CA ARG A 347 -18.03 -2.80 -20.18
C ARG A 347 -16.76 -3.66 -20.21
N MET A 348 -16.17 -3.96 -19.05
CA MET A 348 -14.89 -4.69 -18.96
C MET A 348 -15.00 -6.09 -18.39
N GLY A 349 -16.00 -6.33 -17.54
CA GLY A 349 -16.18 -7.58 -16.82
C GLY A 349 -16.99 -8.59 -17.63
N SER A 350 -16.68 -9.87 -17.48
CA SER A 350 -17.51 -10.94 -18.02
C SER A 350 -18.71 -11.20 -17.10
N PRO A 351 -19.92 -11.43 -17.62
CA PRO A 351 -21.07 -11.78 -16.79
C PRO A 351 -20.84 -13.11 -16.06
N VAL A 352 -21.21 -13.16 -14.78
CA VAL A 352 -21.04 -14.33 -13.90
C VAL A 352 -22.23 -14.45 -12.95
N SER A 353 -22.66 -15.68 -12.69
CA SER A 353 -23.79 -15.98 -11.81
C SER A 353 -23.53 -17.22 -10.95
N GLY A 354 -24.19 -17.29 -9.80
CA GLY A 354 -24.13 -18.41 -8.86
C GLY A 354 -25.31 -18.41 -7.89
N SER A 355 -25.22 -19.21 -6.82
CA SER A 355 -26.22 -19.20 -5.73
C SER A 355 -26.32 -17.86 -5.01
N TRP A 356 -25.27 -17.04 -5.09
CA TRP A 356 -25.19 -15.69 -4.51
C TRP A 356 -25.82 -14.59 -5.36
N GLY A 357 -26.35 -14.91 -6.55
CA GLY A 357 -26.95 -13.95 -7.49
C GLY A 357 -26.18 -13.87 -8.81
N HIS A 358 -26.10 -12.67 -9.38
CA HIS A 358 -25.39 -12.38 -10.63
C HIS A 358 -24.58 -11.08 -10.54
N GLY A 359 -23.62 -10.93 -11.45
CA GLY A 359 -22.69 -9.80 -11.47
C GLY A 359 -21.68 -9.89 -12.63
N TRP A 360 -20.57 -9.18 -12.48
CA TRP A 360 -19.50 -9.09 -13.48
C TRP A 360 -18.15 -9.37 -12.84
N VAL A 361 -17.36 -10.26 -13.45
CA VAL A 361 -15.98 -10.56 -13.03
C VAL A 361 -14.99 -9.79 -13.90
N ILE A 362 -14.12 -9.02 -13.25
CA ILE A 362 -12.92 -8.42 -13.83
C ILE A 362 -11.75 -9.33 -13.44
N ASN A 363 -10.94 -9.74 -14.43
CA ASN A 363 -9.96 -10.81 -14.27
C ASN A 363 -8.61 -10.35 -14.84
N THR A 364 -7.61 -10.13 -13.98
CA THR A 364 -6.29 -9.60 -14.37
C THR A 364 -5.16 -10.62 -14.17
N SER A 365 -3.92 -10.21 -14.51
CA SER A 365 -2.69 -10.98 -14.29
C SER A 365 -2.42 -11.27 -12.80
N VAL A 366 -2.67 -10.30 -11.92
CA VAL A 366 -2.40 -10.39 -10.46
C VAL A 366 -3.56 -10.90 -9.62
N GLY A 367 -4.80 -10.71 -10.07
CA GLY A 367 -5.95 -10.81 -9.19
C GLY A 367 -7.27 -10.87 -9.94
N SER A 368 -8.35 -10.87 -9.17
CA SER A 368 -9.71 -10.90 -9.69
C SER A 368 -10.57 -9.99 -8.83
N ALA A 369 -11.66 -9.47 -9.40
CA ALA A 369 -12.72 -8.80 -8.67
C ALA A 369 -14.09 -9.18 -9.23
N ILE A 370 -15.11 -9.29 -8.39
CA ILE A 370 -16.51 -9.45 -8.80
C ILE A 370 -17.31 -8.29 -8.21
N LEU A 371 -18.05 -7.58 -9.08
CA LEU A 371 -19.13 -6.69 -8.67
C LEU A 371 -20.46 -7.43 -8.86
N THR A 372 -21.20 -7.67 -7.78
CA THR A 372 -22.57 -8.20 -7.87
C THR A 372 -23.55 -7.09 -8.27
N SER A 373 -24.68 -7.46 -8.88
CA SER A 373 -25.73 -6.49 -9.20
C SER A 373 -26.48 -5.97 -7.97
N ASP A 374 -26.31 -6.57 -6.79
CA ASP A 374 -26.74 -6.04 -5.47
C ASP A 374 -25.67 -5.13 -4.80
N GLY A 375 -24.60 -4.80 -5.53
CA GLY A 375 -23.58 -3.83 -5.11
C GLY A 375 -22.51 -4.39 -4.16
N ARG A 376 -22.51 -5.69 -3.85
CA ARG A 376 -21.36 -6.33 -3.17
C ARG A 376 -20.16 -6.33 -4.11
N VAL A 377 -18.99 -6.01 -3.58
CA VAL A 377 -17.70 -6.17 -4.25
C VAL A 377 -16.89 -7.18 -3.47
N VAL A 378 -16.30 -8.15 -4.17
CA VAL A 378 -15.23 -9.00 -3.62
C VAL A 378 -14.01 -8.92 -4.52
N ALA A 379 -12.82 -8.78 -3.95
CA ALA A 379 -11.58 -8.68 -4.70
C ALA A 379 -10.39 -9.27 -3.96
N GLY A 380 -9.39 -9.77 -4.70
CA GLY A 380 -8.16 -10.30 -4.11
C GLY A 380 -7.15 -10.75 -5.17
N ALA A 381 -5.93 -11.09 -4.73
CA ALA A 381 -4.84 -11.58 -5.58
C ALA A 381 -5.01 -13.06 -6.00
N VAL A 382 -6.25 -13.47 -6.26
CA VAL A 382 -6.70 -14.87 -6.31
C VAL A 382 -7.43 -15.20 -7.63
N PRO A 383 -7.59 -16.47 -8.02
CA PRO A 383 -8.50 -16.91 -9.07
C PRO A 383 -9.96 -16.58 -8.74
N GLN A 384 -10.77 -16.39 -9.80
CA GLN A 384 -12.22 -16.12 -9.72
C GLN A 384 -12.98 -17.12 -8.82
N GLN A 385 -12.52 -18.37 -8.75
CA GLN A 385 -13.12 -19.44 -7.96
C GLN A 385 -13.17 -19.10 -6.46
N VAL A 386 -12.09 -18.52 -5.92
CA VAL A 386 -12.00 -18.12 -4.50
C VAL A 386 -13.00 -17.00 -4.20
N LEU A 387 -13.16 -16.04 -5.12
CA LEU A 387 -14.18 -14.98 -5.00
C LEU A 387 -15.62 -15.52 -5.03
N ILE A 388 -15.86 -16.58 -5.83
CA ILE A 388 -17.16 -17.23 -5.95
C ILE A 388 -17.48 -18.05 -4.69
N GLU A 389 -16.47 -18.59 -4.01
CA GLU A 389 -16.60 -19.26 -2.72
C GLU A 389 -16.94 -18.25 -1.62
N ALA A 390 -16.16 -17.18 -1.47
CA ALA A 390 -16.42 -16.10 -0.51
C ALA A 390 -17.84 -15.49 -0.66
N LEU A 391 -18.32 -15.27 -1.89
CA LEU A 391 -19.68 -14.77 -2.13
C LEU A 391 -20.81 -15.75 -1.77
N ARG A 392 -20.54 -17.05 -1.55
CA ARG A 392 -21.55 -18.02 -1.07
C ARG A 392 -21.72 -17.97 0.44
N ASP A 393 -20.64 -17.64 1.15
CA ASP A 393 -20.57 -17.71 2.61
C ASP A 393 -20.84 -16.32 3.24
N ALA A 394 -21.15 -15.30 2.43
CA ALA A 394 -21.34 -13.88 2.80
C ALA A 394 -22.58 -13.16 2.17
#